data_AF-A0A6C0LXS9-F1
#
_entry.id   AF-A0A6C0LXS9-F1
#
_cell.length_a   1.000
_cell.length_b   1.000
_cell.length_c   1.000
_cell.angle_alpha   90.00
_cell.angle_beta   90.00
_cell.angle_gamma   90.00
#
_symmetry.space_group_name_H-M   'P 1'
#
loop_
_entity.id
_entity.type
_entity.pdbx_description
1 polymer ?
#
loop_
_entity_poly.entity_id
_entity_poly.type
_entity_poly.pdbx_seq_one_letter_code
_entity_poly.pdbx_strand_id
1 'polypeptide(L)'
;MLENNPLMQVIISLIILLLMGYVGYNIFLIELQNMFKGQNDIRKEIYILSGTYDLSNSEVKYNTSDNTQSNFKDINPSINQDGGAEYSYNYWLFIDQDKLDKSANSGDSKKDIILFLKGEKILYSNNKFNYNCSTANIANNPVIITKNPLVRLSGDGKKIAVEYNNIYNTESYQQGSMYKSCNGMSSSTEWNERNKNLLGIYDIEFNSKWFMVTIVMKEVSDSNNVLSINRASCKMYINGVKLLDKKVETKYDSKIYSATFKNNSSPFYINPQIDNPKTPYRKVGTGSVLKIADIKYYNYSINEDMISSLYNKGFNNNVADTTPANKLAKYNMVSVDDMENNKIKEL
;
A
#
# COMPACT_ATOMS: atom_id res chain seq x y z
N MET A 1 26.71 -36.23 -58.87
CA MET A 1 25.45 -36.87 -59.34
C MET A 1 24.30 -36.45 -58.43
N LEU A 2 23.81 -35.23 -58.60
CA LEU A 2 22.55 -34.72 -58.04
C LEU A 2 22.06 -33.50 -58.85
N GLU A 3 22.46 -33.44 -60.12
CA GLU A 3 21.85 -32.57 -61.12
C GLU A 3 20.82 -33.43 -61.86
N ASN A 4 19.62 -32.90 -62.08
CA ASN A 4 18.51 -33.46 -62.87
C ASN A 4 17.29 -34.02 -62.13
N ASN A 5 16.94 -33.50 -60.96
CA ASN A 5 15.51 -33.52 -60.62
C ASN A 5 15.06 -32.24 -59.90
N PRO A 6 14.63 -31.20 -60.65
CA PRO A 6 14.18 -29.94 -60.06
C PRO A 6 13.04 -30.16 -59.04
N LEU A 7 12.23 -31.20 -59.25
CA LEU A 7 11.18 -31.62 -58.31
C LEU A 7 11.74 -32.06 -56.95
N MET A 8 12.89 -32.73 -56.94
CA MET A 8 13.56 -33.18 -55.70
C MET A 8 14.18 -32.01 -54.93
N GLN A 9 14.71 -31.00 -55.64
CA GLN A 9 15.20 -29.77 -55.02
C GLN A 9 14.06 -28.94 -54.39
N VAL A 10 12.89 -28.88 -55.04
CA VAL A 10 11.70 -28.22 -54.48
C VAL A 10 11.22 -28.93 -53.21
N ILE A 11 11.17 -30.27 -53.21
CA ILE A 11 10.76 -31.05 -52.02
C ILE A 11 11.74 -30.83 -50.86
N ILE A 12 13.05 -30.88 -51.11
CA ILE A 12 14.06 -30.65 -50.07
C ILE A 12 13.97 -29.23 -49.51
N SER A 13 13.77 -28.22 -50.36
CA SER A 13 13.61 -26.83 -49.93
C SER A 13 12.38 -26.63 -49.05
N LEU A 14 11.28 -27.30 -49.37
CA LEU A 14 10.03 -27.22 -48.60
C LEU A 14 10.17 -27.89 -47.23
N ILE A 15 10.90 -29.01 -47.15
CA ILE A 15 11.23 -29.68 -45.88
C ILE A 15 12.09 -28.77 -45.00
N ILE A 16 13.13 -28.14 -45.57
CA ILE A 16 14.00 -27.20 -44.83
C ILE A 16 13.19 -26.02 -44.30
N LEU A 17 12.27 -25.47 -45.10
CA LEU A 17 11.44 -24.33 -44.71
C LEU A 17 10.48 -24.70 -43.56
N LEU A 18 9.88 -25.89 -43.60
CA LEU A 18 9.10 -26.44 -42.49
C LEU A 18 9.95 -26.65 -41.22
N LEU A 19 11.17 -27.14 -41.37
CA LEU A 19 12.11 -27.35 -40.26
C LEU A 19 12.53 -26.02 -39.63
N MET A 20 12.83 -25.00 -40.43
CA MET A 20 13.12 -23.65 -39.94
C MET A 20 11.91 -23.04 -39.23
N GLY A 21 10.70 -23.23 -39.76
CA GLY A 21 9.46 -22.80 -39.10
C GLY A 21 9.26 -23.49 -37.75
N TYR A 22 9.50 -24.81 -37.68
CA TYR A 22 9.41 -25.58 -36.45
C TYR A 22 10.44 -25.14 -35.39
N VAL A 23 11.70 -24.93 -35.79
CA VAL A 23 12.75 -24.44 -34.89
C VAL A 23 12.43 -23.03 -34.41
N GLY A 24 12.02 -22.13 -35.32
CA GLY A 24 11.61 -20.76 -34.97
C GLY A 24 10.43 -20.73 -34.00
N TYR A 25 9.42 -21.58 -34.20
CA TYR A 25 8.29 -21.71 -33.29
C TYR A 25 8.69 -22.21 -31.91
N ASN A 26 9.61 -23.17 -31.82
CA ASN A 26 10.11 -23.66 -30.53
C ASN A 26 10.95 -22.61 -29.80
N ILE A 27 11.81 -21.88 -30.51
CA ILE A 27 12.57 -20.76 -29.91
C ILE A 27 11.60 -19.70 -29.39
N PHE A 28 10.57 -19.33 -30.18
CA PHE A 28 9.54 -18.39 -29.76
C PHE A 28 8.82 -18.86 -28.49
N LEU A 29 8.44 -20.14 -28.40
CA LEU A 29 7.81 -20.71 -27.20
C LEU A 29 8.74 -20.70 -25.98
N ILE A 30 10.01 -21.03 -26.15
CA ILE A 30 11.01 -21.01 -25.06
C ILE A 30 11.21 -19.58 -24.56
N GLU A 31 11.37 -18.61 -25.46
CA GLU A 31 11.50 -17.21 -25.08
C GLU A 31 10.23 -16.67 -24.43
N LEU A 32 9.06 -17.03 -24.94
CA LEU A 32 7.78 -16.69 -24.33
C LEU A 32 7.66 -17.26 -22.92
N GLN A 33 8.05 -18.52 -22.70
CA GLN A 33 8.12 -19.10 -21.36
C GLN A 33 9.14 -18.40 -20.46
N ASN A 34 10.29 -17.99 -20.98
CA ASN A 34 11.33 -17.30 -20.21
C ASN A 34 10.90 -15.87 -19.83
N MET A 35 10.16 -15.18 -20.71
CA MET A 35 9.55 -13.88 -20.39
C MET A 35 8.54 -13.98 -19.24
N PHE A 36 7.78 -15.08 -19.15
CA PHE A 36 6.84 -15.35 -18.05
C PHE A 36 7.45 -16.07 -16.84
N LYS A 37 8.70 -16.54 -16.93
CA LYS A 37 9.47 -17.14 -15.81
C LYS A 37 10.41 -16.15 -15.12
N GLY A 38 10.33 -14.85 -15.43
CA GLY A 38 11.01 -13.82 -14.66
C GLY A 38 10.60 -13.90 -13.18
N GLN A 39 11.53 -13.67 -12.26
CA GLN A 39 11.32 -13.73 -10.80
C GLN A 39 10.17 -12.85 -10.26
N ASN A 40 9.56 -12.01 -11.12
CA ASN A 40 8.46 -11.11 -10.81
C ASN A 40 7.07 -11.75 -10.90
N ASP A 41 6.91 -12.93 -11.55
CA ASP A 41 5.60 -13.60 -11.72
C ASP A 41 5.30 -14.69 -10.67
N ILE A 42 6.28 -15.05 -9.84
CA ILE A 42 6.04 -16.01 -8.77
C ILE A 42 5.40 -15.27 -7.59
N ARG A 43 4.23 -15.74 -7.15
CA ARG A 43 3.56 -15.25 -5.94
C ARG A 43 4.48 -15.43 -4.73
N LYS A 44 4.78 -14.33 -4.05
CA LYS A 44 5.64 -14.24 -2.86
C LYS A 44 4.84 -13.69 -1.69
N GLU A 45 4.97 -14.33 -0.53
CA GLU A 45 4.51 -13.85 0.78
C GLU A 45 5.75 -13.57 1.64
N ILE A 46 5.79 -12.38 2.25
CA ILE A 46 6.91 -11.95 3.08
C ILE A 46 6.37 -11.39 4.39
N TYR A 47 6.88 -11.91 5.50
CA TYR A 47 6.69 -11.30 6.82
C TYR A 47 7.67 -10.13 6.96
N ILE A 48 7.16 -8.91 6.88
CA ILE A 48 7.92 -7.70 7.19
C ILE A 48 8.17 -7.67 8.70
N LEU A 49 7.11 -7.86 9.47
CA LEU A 49 7.12 -7.97 10.93
C LEU A 49 6.36 -9.24 11.31
N SER A 50 6.96 -10.08 12.16
CA SER A 50 6.27 -11.23 12.77
C SER A 50 6.15 -10.98 14.26
N GLY A 51 4.95 -11.08 14.82
CA GLY A 51 4.65 -10.78 16.20
C GLY A 51 4.03 -9.38 16.42
N THR A 52 3.75 -9.08 17.68
CA THR A 52 3.18 -7.79 18.13
C THR A 52 4.29 -6.77 18.39
N TYR A 53 4.09 -5.56 17.89
CA TYR A 53 4.96 -4.42 18.08
C TYR A 53 4.18 -3.24 18.66
N ASP A 54 4.71 -2.65 19.73
CA ASP A 54 4.14 -1.47 20.37
C ASP A 54 4.68 -0.20 19.73
N LEU A 55 3.80 0.66 19.23
CA LEU A 55 4.21 1.91 18.57
C LEU A 55 4.74 2.96 19.57
N SER A 56 4.72 2.70 20.88
CA SER A 56 5.51 3.51 21.82
C SER A 56 7.02 3.31 21.65
N ASN A 57 7.46 2.20 21.05
CA ASN A 57 8.87 1.87 20.86
C ASN A 57 9.52 2.68 19.71
N SER A 58 10.84 2.67 19.64
CA SER A 58 11.62 3.37 18.62
C SER A 58 11.40 2.82 17.21
N GLU A 59 11.50 3.68 16.20
CA GLU A 59 11.41 3.31 14.77
C GLU A 59 12.16 2.00 14.45
N VAL A 60 11.52 1.13 13.66
CA VAL A 60 12.14 -0.07 13.10
C VAL A 60 12.36 0.14 11.60
N LYS A 61 13.56 -0.18 11.11
CA LYS A 61 13.97 0.00 9.71
C LYS A 61 14.35 -1.33 9.06
N TYR A 62 13.72 -1.64 7.92
CA TYR A 62 14.04 -2.77 7.06
C TYR A 62 14.60 -2.29 5.72
N ASN A 63 15.63 -2.97 5.22
CA ASN A 63 16.17 -2.70 3.89
C ASN A 63 15.31 -3.41 2.82
N THR A 64 15.13 -2.77 1.67
CA THR A 64 14.30 -3.28 0.57
C THR A 64 15.03 -3.34 -0.77
N SER A 65 16.29 -2.90 -0.81
CA SER A 65 17.11 -2.81 -2.03
C SER A 65 18.33 -3.72 -2.00
N ASP A 66 18.96 -3.89 -0.84
CA ASP A 66 20.22 -4.60 -0.68
C ASP A 66 20.00 -5.96 -0.01
N ASN A 67 20.13 -7.03 -0.81
CA ASN A 67 19.91 -8.41 -0.37
C ASN A 67 21.01 -8.95 0.56
N THR A 68 22.11 -8.23 0.73
CA THR A 68 23.22 -8.65 1.60
C THR A 68 22.96 -8.33 3.08
N GLN A 69 22.00 -7.44 3.37
CA GLN A 69 21.68 -7.02 4.73
C GLN A 69 20.74 -8.00 5.41
N SER A 70 20.98 -8.28 6.70
CA SER A 70 20.18 -9.22 7.48
C SER A 70 18.73 -8.78 7.69
N ASN A 71 18.45 -7.48 7.64
CA ASN A 71 17.11 -6.90 7.74
C ASN A 71 16.46 -6.67 6.36
N PHE A 72 16.97 -7.31 5.30
CA PHE A 72 16.42 -7.21 3.96
C PHE A 72 15.05 -7.88 3.83
N LYS A 73 14.14 -7.21 3.12
CA LYS A 73 12.80 -7.70 2.77
C LYS A 73 12.53 -7.40 1.29
N ASP A 74 12.32 -8.44 0.48
CA ASP A 74 12.06 -8.35 -0.96
C ASP A 74 10.62 -7.90 -1.27
N ILE A 75 10.30 -6.63 -1.04
CA ILE A 75 8.94 -6.10 -1.20
C ILE A 75 8.67 -5.50 -2.59
N ASN A 76 9.12 -6.20 -3.63
CA ASN A 76 8.87 -5.83 -5.01
C ASN A 76 7.50 -6.34 -5.50
N PRO A 77 6.69 -5.51 -6.17
CA PRO A 77 5.37 -5.92 -6.67
C PRO A 77 5.48 -6.86 -7.87
N SER A 78 4.46 -7.69 -8.07
CA SER A 78 4.32 -8.50 -9.29
C SER A 78 3.58 -7.73 -10.37
N ILE A 79 3.60 -8.29 -11.57
CA ILE A 79 2.86 -7.78 -12.72
C ILE A 79 1.58 -8.62 -12.86
N ASN A 80 0.45 -7.95 -13.05
CA ASN A 80 -0.83 -8.61 -13.24
C ASN A 80 -1.06 -8.97 -14.72
N GLN A 81 -2.15 -9.68 -15.01
CA GLN A 81 -2.49 -10.10 -16.38
C GLN A 81 -2.75 -8.92 -17.33
N ASP A 82 -3.10 -7.76 -16.80
CA ASP A 82 -3.35 -6.52 -17.55
C ASP A 82 -2.04 -5.72 -17.78
N GLY A 83 -0.87 -6.27 -17.38
CA GLY A 83 0.44 -5.64 -17.51
C GLY A 83 0.75 -4.55 -16.48
N GLY A 84 -0.11 -4.38 -15.47
CA GLY A 84 0.04 -3.40 -14.40
C GLY A 84 0.62 -3.99 -13.12
N ALA A 85 1.19 -3.16 -12.25
CA ALA A 85 1.69 -3.62 -10.95
C ALA A 85 0.55 -4.01 -9.99
N GLU A 86 0.76 -5.05 -9.19
CA GLU A 86 -0.12 -5.44 -8.09
C GLU A 86 0.66 -5.81 -6.83
N TYR A 87 0.04 -5.61 -5.66
CA TYR A 87 0.57 -6.02 -4.36
C TYR A 87 -0.49 -5.84 -3.26
N SER A 88 -0.31 -6.50 -2.13
CA SER A 88 -1.20 -6.37 -0.97
C SER A 88 -0.42 -6.32 0.34
N TYR A 89 -0.95 -5.58 1.32
CA TYR A 89 -0.48 -5.56 2.70
C TYR A 89 -1.57 -6.09 3.61
N ASN A 90 -1.19 -6.92 4.57
CA ASN A 90 -2.07 -7.40 5.64
C ASN A 90 -1.39 -7.18 6.98
N TYR A 91 -2.11 -6.65 7.96
CA TYR A 91 -1.60 -6.43 9.31
C TYR A 91 -2.74 -6.38 10.32
N TRP A 92 -2.41 -6.60 11.58
CA TRP A 92 -3.33 -6.48 12.70
C TRP A 92 -3.05 -5.20 13.46
N LEU A 93 -4.12 -4.52 13.88
CA LEU A 93 -4.05 -3.24 14.55
C LEU A 93 -4.86 -3.30 15.85
N PHE A 94 -4.28 -2.77 16.92
CA PHE A 94 -4.93 -2.55 18.21
C PHE A 94 -4.86 -1.08 18.55
N ILE A 95 -6.01 -0.50 18.86
CA ILE A 95 -6.15 0.92 19.18
C ILE A 95 -6.95 1.06 20.47
N ASP A 96 -6.36 1.67 21.49
CA ASP A 96 -7.07 2.15 22.68
C ASP A 96 -7.45 3.63 22.45
N GLN A 97 -8.65 3.86 21.91
CA GLN A 97 -9.10 5.19 21.48
C GLN A 97 -9.23 6.16 22.67
N ASP A 98 -9.71 5.67 23.82
CA ASP A 98 -9.89 6.49 25.01
C ASP A 98 -8.55 7.01 25.55
N LYS A 99 -7.52 6.17 25.55
CA LYS A 99 -6.17 6.61 25.95
C LYS A 99 -5.49 7.44 24.85
N LEU A 100 -5.79 7.19 23.59
CA LEU A 100 -5.22 7.93 22.47
C LEU A 100 -5.70 9.39 22.43
N ASP A 101 -6.98 9.59 22.76
CA ASP A 101 -7.60 10.91 22.90
C ASP A 101 -7.07 11.66 24.13
N LYS A 102 -6.89 10.96 25.27
CA LYS A 102 -6.36 11.56 26.51
C LYS A 102 -4.86 11.86 26.47
N SER A 103 -4.08 11.04 25.77
CA SER A 103 -2.62 11.22 25.63
C SER A 103 -2.25 12.34 24.65
N ALA A 104 -3.22 12.84 23.90
CA ALA A 104 -3.01 13.96 23.02
C ALA A 104 -3.07 15.29 23.79
N ASN A 105 -1.95 16.02 23.84
CA ASN A 105 -1.97 17.43 24.24
C ASN A 105 -2.96 18.19 23.32
N SER A 106 -3.63 19.21 23.85
CA SER A 106 -4.73 19.93 23.19
C SER A 106 -4.42 20.47 21.77
N GLY A 107 -3.14 20.60 21.40
CA GLY A 107 -2.68 20.94 20.04
C GLY A 107 -2.19 19.78 19.17
N ASP A 108 -1.81 18.63 19.75
CA ASP A 108 -1.31 17.46 19.04
C ASP A 108 -2.39 16.41 18.74
N SER A 109 -3.58 16.51 19.35
CA SER A 109 -4.73 15.61 19.10
C SER A 109 -5.20 15.58 17.64
N LYS A 110 -4.84 16.60 16.86
CA LYS A 110 -5.22 16.73 15.45
C LYS A 110 -4.16 16.25 14.47
N LYS A 111 -2.98 15.90 14.96
CA LYS A 111 -1.86 15.37 14.16
C LYS A 111 -2.04 13.87 13.94
N ASP A 112 -1.66 13.43 12.75
CA ASP A 112 -1.81 12.04 12.34
C ASP A 112 -0.68 11.18 12.87
N ILE A 113 -0.90 9.87 12.95
CA ILE A 113 0.10 8.91 13.38
C ILE A 113 0.47 8.05 12.19
N ILE A 114 1.75 7.96 11.85
CA ILE A 114 2.19 7.06 10.77
C ILE A 114 2.39 5.66 11.34
N LEU A 115 1.70 4.66 10.78
CA LEU A 115 1.89 3.26 11.16
C LEU A 115 3.16 2.71 10.52
N PHE A 116 3.24 2.82 9.19
CA PHE A 116 4.42 2.43 8.43
C PHE A 116 4.54 3.24 7.13
N LEU A 117 5.78 3.35 6.66
CA LEU A 117 6.16 4.10 5.47
C LEU A 117 7.22 3.32 4.69
N LYS A 118 7.00 3.10 3.40
CA LYS A 118 8.04 2.69 2.46
C LYS A 118 8.46 3.89 1.61
N GLY A 119 9.59 4.50 1.95
CA GLY A 119 9.90 5.81 1.42
C GLY A 119 11.05 6.54 2.11
N GLU A 120 11.20 7.81 1.81
CA GLU A 120 12.14 8.68 2.52
C GLU A 120 11.41 9.56 3.52
N LYS A 121 12.03 9.80 4.67
CA LYS A 121 11.44 10.62 5.75
C LYS A 121 11.62 12.13 5.52
N ILE A 122 12.05 12.53 4.32
CA ILE A 122 12.32 13.94 3.99
C ILE A 122 11.00 14.62 3.61
N LEU A 123 10.70 15.70 4.32
CA LEU A 123 9.55 16.54 4.07
C LEU A 123 9.92 17.65 3.08
N TYR A 124 9.10 17.82 2.05
CA TYR A 124 9.22 18.92 1.10
C TYR A 124 7.97 19.79 1.14
N SER A 125 8.15 21.10 1.13
CA SER A 125 7.03 22.04 1.01
C SER A 125 6.51 22.02 -0.41
N ASN A 126 5.28 21.54 -0.62
CA ASN A 126 4.67 21.51 -1.95
C ASN A 126 4.00 22.86 -2.28
N ASN A 127 4.05 23.29 -3.54
CA ASN A 127 3.49 24.56 -4.00
C ASN A 127 1.94 24.59 -3.97
N LYS A 128 1.37 25.77 -4.23
CA LYS A 128 -0.05 26.21 -4.12
C LYS A 128 -1.17 25.27 -4.63
N PHE A 129 -0.88 24.18 -5.35
CA PHE A 129 -1.88 23.26 -5.93
C PHE A 129 -1.90 21.88 -5.26
N ASN A 130 -1.67 21.84 -3.94
CA ASN A 130 -1.82 20.60 -3.18
C ASN A 130 -3.31 20.36 -2.84
N TYR A 131 -3.75 19.11 -3.01
CA TYR A 131 -5.08 18.65 -2.61
C TYR A 131 -5.05 17.72 -1.39
N ASN A 132 -3.88 17.33 -0.87
CA ASN A 132 -3.74 16.69 0.43
C ASN A 132 -3.43 17.72 1.51
N CYS A 133 -4.40 17.92 2.40
CA CYS A 133 -4.33 18.94 3.44
C CYS A 133 -3.99 18.33 4.80
N SER A 134 -3.08 17.36 4.81
CA SER A 134 -2.59 16.68 6.02
C SER A 134 -2.06 17.65 7.09
N THR A 135 -1.33 18.72 6.74
CA THR A 135 -1.10 19.84 7.67
C THR A 135 -2.14 20.94 7.47
N ALA A 136 -2.82 21.33 8.54
CA ALA A 136 -3.46 22.63 8.59
C ALA A 136 -2.46 23.64 9.16
N ASN A 137 -2.28 24.79 8.49
CA ASN A 137 -1.58 26.02 8.93
C ASN A 137 -0.31 26.49 8.18
N ILE A 138 0.06 25.95 7.00
CA ILE A 138 1.21 26.54 6.27
C ILE A 138 0.87 26.66 4.78
N ALA A 139 0.99 27.87 4.24
CA ALA A 139 1.13 28.06 2.79
C ALA A 139 2.36 27.27 2.35
N ASN A 140 2.14 26.20 1.58
CA ASN A 140 3.08 25.12 1.28
C ASN A 140 3.13 24.00 2.35
N ASN A 141 2.13 23.11 2.32
CA ASN A 141 2.06 21.92 3.18
C ASN A 141 3.31 21.03 2.97
N PRO A 142 4.10 20.72 4.02
CA PRO A 142 5.18 19.75 3.93
C PRO A 142 4.62 18.33 3.72
N VAL A 143 4.89 17.78 2.54
CA VAL A 143 4.51 16.41 2.17
C VAL A 143 5.73 15.51 2.08
N ILE A 144 5.52 14.23 2.38
CA ILE A 144 6.48 13.18 2.05
C ILE A 144 6.37 12.93 0.55
N ILE A 145 7.44 13.20 -0.18
CA ILE A 145 7.49 13.04 -1.64
C ILE A 145 7.63 11.58 -2.03
N THR A 146 8.51 10.83 -1.37
CA THR A 146 8.80 9.43 -1.73
C THR A 146 8.06 8.51 -0.76
N LYS A 147 6.91 7.97 -1.18
CA LYS A 147 6.03 7.07 -0.43
C LYS A 147 5.32 6.06 -1.34
N ASN A 148 5.44 4.77 -1.05
CA ASN A 148 4.65 3.72 -1.70
C ASN A 148 4.73 2.41 -0.89
N PRO A 149 3.87 2.16 0.11
CA PRO A 149 2.81 3.03 0.62
C PRO A 149 3.24 3.87 1.84
N LEU A 150 2.43 4.88 2.15
CA LEU A 150 2.36 5.54 3.46
C LEU A 150 0.98 5.22 4.05
N VAL A 151 0.95 4.57 5.21
CA VAL A 151 -0.29 4.28 5.93
C VAL A 151 -0.30 5.08 7.23
N ARG A 152 -1.32 5.93 7.37
CA ARG A 152 -1.49 6.80 8.53
C ARG A 152 -2.86 6.63 9.17
N LEU A 153 -2.88 6.86 10.47
CA LEU A 153 -4.04 6.87 11.33
C LEU A 153 -4.33 8.32 11.72
N SER A 154 -5.59 8.69 11.87
CA SER A 154 -5.96 9.96 12.46
C SER A 154 -5.54 10.05 13.93
N GLY A 155 -5.42 11.27 14.45
CA GLY A 155 -5.04 11.49 15.84
C GLY A 155 -5.95 10.79 16.86
N ASP A 156 -7.25 10.64 16.57
CA ASP A 156 -8.26 9.95 17.39
C ASP A 156 -8.30 8.42 17.20
N GLY A 157 -7.56 7.88 16.23
CA GLY A 157 -7.52 6.44 15.97
C GLY A 157 -8.75 5.87 15.27
N LYS A 158 -9.65 6.72 14.78
CA LYS A 158 -10.93 6.30 14.16
C LYS A 158 -10.87 6.21 12.63
N LYS A 159 -9.76 6.62 12.01
CA LYS A 159 -9.68 6.84 10.56
C LYS A 159 -8.32 6.40 10.04
N ILE A 160 -8.30 5.65 8.95
CA ILE A 160 -7.07 5.17 8.31
C ILE A 160 -7.02 5.74 6.89
N ALA A 161 -5.89 6.32 6.51
CA ALA A 161 -5.61 6.75 5.14
C ALA A 161 -4.39 6.02 4.57
N VAL A 162 -4.46 5.73 3.28
CA VAL A 162 -3.40 5.10 2.50
C VAL A 162 -3.00 6.05 1.38
N GLU A 163 -1.72 6.35 1.28
CA GLU A 163 -1.16 7.22 0.26
C GLU A 163 -0.03 6.53 -0.49
N TYR A 164 0.07 6.82 -1.77
CA TYR A 164 1.16 6.34 -2.61
C TYR A 164 1.45 7.36 -3.72
N ASN A 165 2.69 7.35 -4.19
CA ASN A 165 3.11 8.16 -5.33
C ASN A 165 2.69 7.55 -6.64
N ASN A 166 2.24 8.40 -7.56
CA ASN A 166 2.10 8.03 -8.95
C ASN A 166 3.23 8.67 -9.80
N ILE A 167 3.22 8.39 -11.10
CA ILE A 167 4.24 8.89 -12.03
C ILE A 167 4.26 10.43 -12.10
N TYR A 168 3.10 11.08 -11.97
CA TYR A 168 2.95 12.52 -12.22
C TYR A 168 2.95 13.39 -10.96
N ASN A 169 2.47 12.85 -9.84
CA ASN A 169 2.24 13.57 -8.60
C ASN A 169 2.61 12.70 -7.39
N THR A 170 2.89 13.37 -6.27
CA THR A 170 3.28 12.72 -5.01
C THR A 170 2.11 12.01 -4.34
N GLU A 171 0.88 12.24 -4.79
CA GLU A 171 -0.34 11.73 -4.19
C GLU A 171 -1.34 11.29 -5.25
N SER A 172 -2.15 10.33 -4.84
CA SER A 172 -3.17 9.71 -5.68
C SER A 172 -4.52 9.83 -4.99
N TYR A 173 -5.56 10.08 -5.77
CA TYR A 173 -6.87 10.51 -5.27
C TYR A 173 -7.98 9.60 -5.77
N GLN A 174 -9.08 9.56 -5.03
CA GLN A 174 -10.26 8.81 -5.45
C GLN A 174 -10.85 9.37 -6.74
N GLN A 175 -11.20 8.46 -7.67
CA GLN A 175 -11.84 8.82 -8.92
C GLN A 175 -13.17 9.56 -8.68
N GLY A 176 -13.33 10.73 -9.28
CA GLY A 176 -14.57 11.51 -9.20
C GLY A 176 -14.76 12.26 -7.88
N SER A 177 -13.72 12.34 -7.05
CA SER A 177 -13.74 13.14 -5.82
C SER A 177 -13.72 14.65 -6.12
N MET A 178 -14.30 15.43 -5.22
CA MET A 178 -14.23 16.90 -5.30
C MET A 178 -12.89 17.38 -4.76
N TYR A 179 -12.05 17.89 -5.66
CA TYR A 179 -10.74 18.45 -5.34
C TYR A 179 -10.88 19.87 -4.78
N LYS A 180 -10.66 20.04 -3.48
CA LYS A 180 -10.52 21.36 -2.85
C LYS A 180 -9.04 21.63 -2.61
N SER A 181 -8.55 22.76 -3.12
CA SER A 181 -7.18 23.20 -2.81
C SER A 181 -7.06 23.46 -1.31
N CYS A 182 -5.89 23.15 -0.74
CA CYS A 182 -5.60 23.45 0.65
C CYS A 182 -5.48 24.96 0.95
N ASN A 183 -5.48 25.82 -0.08
CA ASN A 183 -5.45 27.28 0.08
C ASN A 183 -6.76 27.76 0.73
N GLY A 184 -6.72 28.02 2.04
CA GLY A 184 -7.86 28.53 2.82
C GLY A 184 -8.43 27.54 3.85
N MET A 185 -7.87 26.34 4.02
CA MET A 185 -8.27 25.44 5.10
C MET A 185 -7.70 25.90 6.45
N SER A 186 -8.56 26.01 7.45
CA SER A 186 -8.22 26.39 8.83
C SER A 186 -7.73 25.18 9.64
N SER A 187 -6.96 25.40 10.72
CA SER A 187 -6.61 24.38 11.72
C SER A 187 -7.78 23.80 12.51
N SER A 188 -8.96 24.39 12.35
CA SER A 188 -10.21 23.89 12.91
C SER A 188 -10.93 22.89 11.99
N THR A 189 -10.52 22.77 10.72
CA THR A 189 -11.18 21.91 9.73
C THR A 189 -11.04 20.44 10.13
N GLU A 190 -12.16 19.73 10.16
CA GLU A 190 -12.21 18.31 10.54
C GLU A 190 -11.29 17.47 9.64
N TRP A 191 -10.74 16.38 10.19
CA TRP A 191 -9.92 15.43 9.41
C TRP A 191 -10.62 14.98 8.13
N ASN A 192 -11.96 14.87 8.16
CA ASN A 192 -12.76 14.40 7.04
C ASN A 192 -12.70 15.37 5.86
N GLU A 193 -12.83 16.66 6.13
CA GLU A 193 -12.81 17.68 5.08
C GLU A 193 -11.40 17.86 4.49
N ARG A 194 -10.35 17.60 5.29
CA ARG A 194 -8.95 17.69 4.87
C ARG A 194 -8.49 16.54 3.97
N ASN A 195 -9.12 15.37 4.09
CA ASN A 195 -8.64 14.13 3.48
C ASN A 195 -9.67 13.44 2.56
N LYS A 196 -10.84 14.04 2.32
CA LYS A 196 -11.98 13.47 1.56
C LYS A 196 -11.63 12.87 0.18
N ASN A 197 -10.58 13.35 -0.46
CA ASN A 197 -10.11 12.90 -1.77
C ASN A 197 -9.10 11.74 -1.69
N LEU A 198 -8.61 11.39 -0.50
CA LEU A 198 -7.61 10.34 -0.29
C LEU A 198 -8.27 8.98 -0.13
N LEU A 199 -7.46 7.92 -0.23
CA LEU A 199 -7.92 6.54 -0.05
C LEU A 199 -7.92 6.18 1.43
N GLY A 200 -9.00 5.60 1.93
CA GLY A 200 -9.03 5.14 3.31
C GLY A 200 -10.42 4.78 3.83
N ILE A 201 -10.54 4.69 5.15
CA ILE A 201 -11.76 4.29 5.87
C ILE A 201 -11.96 5.22 7.08
N TYR A 202 -13.22 5.54 7.36
CA TYR A 202 -13.69 6.37 8.47
C TYR A 202 -14.53 5.60 9.50
N ASP A 203 -14.72 6.21 10.67
CA ASP A 203 -15.66 5.78 11.70
C ASP A 203 -15.37 4.36 12.23
N ILE A 204 -14.07 4.07 12.45
CA ILE A 204 -13.63 2.85 13.13
C ILE A 204 -13.93 3.02 14.63
N GLU A 205 -14.89 2.27 15.16
CA GLU A 205 -15.32 2.34 16.58
C GLU A 205 -14.75 1.21 17.45
N PHE A 206 -13.71 0.50 16.96
CA PHE A 206 -13.07 -0.58 17.70
C PHE A 206 -12.11 -0.06 18.78
N ASN A 207 -12.64 0.19 19.97
CA ASN A 207 -11.83 0.59 21.12
C ASN A 207 -11.27 -0.62 21.88
N SER A 208 -9.95 -0.63 22.11
CA SER A 208 -9.20 -1.65 22.86
C SER A 208 -9.41 -3.08 22.35
N LYS A 209 -9.63 -3.24 21.03
CA LYS A 209 -9.78 -4.54 20.36
C LYS A 209 -8.78 -4.66 19.20
N TRP A 210 -8.38 -5.89 18.91
CA TRP A 210 -7.58 -6.20 17.72
C TRP A 210 -8.47 -6.41 16.50
N PHE A 211 -8.16 -5.73 15.41
CA PHE A 211 -8.78 -5.93 14.11
C PHE A 211 -7.73 -6.07 13.01
N MET A 212 -8.04 -6.84 11.99
CA MET A 212 -7.18 -7.07 10.84
C MET A 212 -7.51 -6.05 9.75
N VAL A 213 -6.49 -5.40 9.20
CA VAL A 213 -6.60 -4.51 8.04
C VAL A 213 -5.86 -5.12 6.86
N THR A 214 -6.53 -5.18 5.72
CA THR A 214 -5.93 -5.58 4.46
C THR A 214 -6.07 -4.45 3.44
N ILE A 215 -4.97 -4.13 2.76
CA ILE A 215 -4.92 -3.16 1.67
C ILE A 215 -4.50 -3.93 0.42
N VAL A 216 -5.32 -3.89 -0.63
CA VAL A 216 -5.05 -4.53 -1.92
C VAL A 216 -4.92 -3.44 -2.97
N MET A 217 -3.77 -3.40 -3.65
CA MET A 217 -3.44 -2.42 -4.67
C MET A 217 -3.24 -3.14 -6.01
N LYS A 218 -3.95 -2.70 -7.04
CA LYS A 218 -3.85 -3.26 -8.39
C LYS A 218 -3.94 -2.17 -9.44
N GLU A 219 -3.01 -2.12 -10.37
CA GLU A 219 -3.17 -1.29 -11.58
C GLU A 219 -4.18 -1.92 -12.54
N VAL A 220 -5.09 -1.11 -13.05
CA VAL A 220 -6.19 -1.53 -13.91
C VAL A 220 -6.26 -0.63 -15.12
N SER A 221 -6.58 -1.20 -16.27
CA SER A 221 -6.87 -0.41 -17.47
C SER A 221 -8.24 0.29 -17.33
N ASP A 222 -8.36 1.49 -17.91
CA ASP A 222 -9.67 2.13 -18.03
C ASP A 222 -10.45 1.47 -19.17
N SER A 223 -11.63 0.90 -18.87
CA SER A 223 -12.48 0.24 -19.86
C SER A 223 -12.89 1.18 -21.00
N ASN A 224 -12.95 2.48 -20.72
CA ASN A 224 -13.35 3.49 -21.69
C ASN A 224 -12.16 4.02 -22.51
N ASN A 225 -10.92 3.81 -22.06
CA ASN A 225 -9.74 4.38 -22.71
C ASN A 225 -8.48 3.54 -22.43
N VAL A 226 -8.53 2.28 -22.87
CA VAL A 226 -7.54 1.22 -22.61
C VAL A 226 -6.13 1.62 -23.09
N LEU A 227 -6.01 2.49 -24.09
CA LEU A 227 -4.74 2.84 -24.72
C LEU A 227 -4.06 4.09 -24.14
N SER A 228 -4.71 4.90 -23.30
CA SER A 228 -4.13 6.19 -22.89
C SER A 228 -4.19 6.54 -21.41
N ILE A 229 -5.01 5.85 -20.58
CA ILE A 229 -5.09 6.14 -19.15
C ILE A 229 -5.07 4.83 -18.34
N ASN A 230 -3.91 4.51 -17.77
CA ASN A 230 -3.81 3.48 -16.75
C ASN A 230 -4.33 4.03 -15.41
N ARG A 231 -5.20 3.29 -14.75
CA ARG A 231 -5.70 3.61 -13.42
C ARG A 231 -5.13 2.65 -12.40
N ALA A 232 -5.36 2.94 -11.14
CA ALA A 232 -5.17 1.98 -10.07
C ALA A 232 -6.50 1.70 -9.39
N SER A 233 -6.61 0.56 -8.73
CA SER A 233 -7.68 0.16 -7.85
C SER A 233 -7.07 -0.05 -6.47
N CYS A 234 -7.69 0.56 -5.47
CA CYS A 234 -7.37 0.36 -4.06
C CYS A 234 -8.59 -0.25 -3.40
N LYS A 235 -8.40 -1.40 -2.78
CA LYS A 235 -9.42 -2.05 -1.96
C LYS A 235 -8.93 -2.19 -0.55
N MET A 236 -9.78 -1.86 0.42
CA MET A 236 -9.46 -2.03 1.83
C MET A 236 -10.51 -2.91 2.51
N TYR A 237 -10.03 -3.80 3.35
CA TYR A 237 -10.86 -4.73 4.11
C TYR A 237 -10.52 -4.60 5.59
N ILE A 238 -11.54 -4.71 6.43
CA ILE A 238 -11.38 -4.91 7.87
C ILE A 238 -12.02 -6.25 8.24
N ASN A 239 -11.27 -7.11 8.95
CA ASN A 239 -11.70 -8.46 9.36
C ASN A 239 -12.35 -9.32 8.24
N GLY A 240 -11.96 -9.10 6.98
CA GLY A 240 -12.53 -9.82 5.83
C GLY A 240 -13.68 -9.10 5.13
N VAL A 241 -14.29 -8.09 5.73
CA VAL A 241 -15.35 -7.30 5.09
C VAL A 241 -14.72 -6.21 4.24
N LYS A 242 -15.12 -6.14 2.97
CA LYS A 242 -14.72 -5.09 2.04
C LYS A 242 -15.39 -3.78 2.43
N LEU A 243 -14.58 -2.78 2.72
CA LEU A 243 -15.05 -1.47 3.16
C LEU A 243 -14.71 -0.35 2.21
N LEU A 244 -13.68 -0.51 1.37
CA LEU A 244 -13.33 0.44 0.31
C LEU A 244 -13.12 -0.34 -0.98
N ASP A 245 -13.76 0.08 -2.07
CA ASP A 245 -13.44 -0.35 -3.43
C ASP A 245 -13.47 0.86 -4.38
N LYS A 246 -12.32 1.53 -4.54
CA LYS A 246 -12.22 2.73 -5.35
C LYS A 246 -11.15 2.59 -6.43
N LYS A 247 -11.50 3.12 -7.61
CA LYS A 247 -10.51 3.45 -8.63
C LYS A 247 -9.82 4.74 -8.21
N VAL A 248 -8.54 4.82 -8.54
CA VAL A 248 -7.66 5.94 -8.22
C VAL A 248 -7.35 6.69 -9.51
N GLU A 249 -7.33 8.01 -9.42
CA GLU A 249 -6.93 8.91 -10.49
C GLU A 249 -5.86 9.88 -10.00
N THR A 250 -5.06 10.37 -10.94
CA THR A 250 -4.11 11.45 -10.67
C THR A 250 -4.62 12.73 -11.28
N LYS A 251 -4.75 13.78 -10.47
CA LYS A 251 -5.02 15.12 -10.97
C LYS A 251 -3.75 15.96 -10.91
N TYR A 252 -3.43 16.61 -12.02
CA TYR A 252 -2.44 17.67 -12.07
C TYR A 252 -3.06 18.87 -12.78
N ASP A 253 -3.10 19.99 -12.05
CA ASP A 253 -3.86 21.18 -12.43
C ASP A 253 -5.35 20.85 -12.70
N SER A 254 -5.80 20.92 -13.95
CA SER A 254 -7.17 20.68 -14.40
C SER A 254 -7.35 19.36 -15.17
N LYS A 255 -6.28 18.60 -15.37
CA LYS A 255 -6.27 17.38 -16.20
C LYS A 255 -6.09 16.11 -15.37
N ILE A 256 -6.70 15.03 -15.84
CA ILE A 256 -6.60 13.69 -15.27
C ILE A 256 -5.50 12.93 -16.02
N TYR A 257 -4.62 12.29 -15.26
CA TYR A 257 -3.48 11.52 -15.75
C TYR A 257 -3.50 10.10 -15.19
N SER A 258 -2.58 9.28 -15.68
CA SER A 258 -2.38 7.92 -15.21
C SER A 258 -2.09 7.87 -13.69
N ALA A 259 -2.68 6.89 -13.01
CA ALA A 259 -2.50 6.62 -11.58
C ALA A 259 -1.56 5.44 -11.29
N THR A 260 -0.71 5.07 -12.27
CA THR A 260 0.34 4.06 -12.14
C THR A 260 1.22 4.32 -10.91
N PHE A 261 1.48 3.27 -10.15
CA PHE A 261 2.32 3.26 -8.95
C PHE A 261 3.76 3.61 -9.30
N LYS A 262 4.32 4.58 -8.58
CA LYS A 262 5.74 4.86 -8.62
C LYS A 262 6.44 4.05 -7.53
N ASN A 263 7.16 3.01 -7.95
CA ASN A 263 7.97 2.21 -7.03
C ASN A 263 9.23 2.97 -6.63
N ASN A 264 9.58 2.89 -5.35
CA ASN A 264 10.84 3.41 -4.80
C ASN A 264 11.71 2.25 -4.30
N SER A 265 13.02 2.43 -4.24
CA SER A 265 13.96 1.48 -3.61
C SER A 265 14.23 1.82 -2.14
N SER A 266 13.47 2.78 -1.57
CA SER A 266 13.69 3.31 -0.24
C SER A 266 13.31 2.30 0.86
N PRO A 267 13.95 2.36 2.03
CA PRO A 267 13.68 1.45 3.15
C PRO A 267 12.23 1.47 3.63
N PHE A 268 11.84 0.38 4.30
CA PHE A 268 10.55 0.27 4.97
C PHE A 268 10.70 0.59 6.46
N TYR A 269 9.87 1.50 6.96
CA TYR A 269 9.88 1.98 8.33
C TYR A 269 8.58 1.63 9.04
N ILE A 270 8.67 1.14 10.28
CA ILE A 270 7.53 1.02 11.21
C ILE A 270 7.71 2.08 12.29
N ASN A 271 6.63 2.81 12.61
CA ASN A 271 6.64 3.97 13.49
C ASN A 271 7.75 4.99 13.14
N PRO A 272 7.74 5.53 11.90
CA PRO A 272 8.80 6.41 11.45
C PRO A 272 8.87 7.69 12.28
N GLN A 273 10.07 8.02 12.77
CA GLN A 273 10.36 9.28 13.44
C GLN A 273 10.79 10.32 12.41
N ILE A 274 9.94 11.33 12.23
CA ILE A 274 10.15 12.47 11.35
C ILE A 274 10.45 13.67 12.22
N ASP A 275 11.74 13.98 12.38
CA ASP A 275 12.23 15.09 13.21
C ASP A 275 12.02 16.43 12.48
N ASN A 276 10.80 16.98 12.57
CA ASN A 276 10.52 18.34 12.11
C ASN A 276 9.40 18.97 12.93
N PRO A 277 9.61 20.14 13.59
CA PRO A 277 8.57 20.78 14.41
C PRO A 277 7.31 21.19 13.62
N LYS A 278 7.37 21.25 12.28
CA LYS A 278 6.24 21.57 11.39
C LYS A 278 5.53 20.33 10.82
N THR A 279 5.86 19.13 11.29
CA THR A 279 5.27 17.90 10.78
C THR A 279 3.77 17.79 11.13
N PRO A 280 2.91 17.29 10.21
CA PRO A 280 1.53 16.92 10.55
C PRO A 280 1.45 15.67 11.44
N TYR A 281 2.58 15.00 11.68
CA TYR A 281 2.62 13.71 12.32
C TYR A 281 3.00 13.80 13.80
N ARG A 282 2.27 13.12 14.67
CA ARG A 282 2.63 13.00 16.09
C ARG A 282 3.27 11.65 16.37
N LYS A 283 4.18 11.65 17.34
CA LYS A 283 4.70 10.42 17.93
C LYS A 283 3.67 9.84 18.89
N VAL A 284 3.55 8.52 18.91
CA VAL A 284 2.75 7.83 19.93
C VAL A 284 3.48 7.96 21.27
N GLY A 285 2.76 8.44 22.30
CA GLY A 285 3.29 8.60 23.64
C GLY A 285 3.64 7.27 24.32
N THR A 286 4.17 7.34 25.53
CA THR A 286 4.43 6.15 26.34
C THR A 286 3.11 5.54 26.83
N GLY A 287 3.05 4.21 26.82
CA GLY A 287 1.84 3.46 27.15
C GLY A 287 1.31 2.75 25.91
N SER A 288 1.01 1.47 26.07
CA SER A 288 0.55 0.52 25.06
C SER A 288 -0.82 0.86 24.43
N VAL A 289 -0.93 2.03 23.81
CA VAL A 289 -2.16 2.60 23.25
C VAL A 289 -2.37 2.16 21.80
N LEU A 290 -1.29 2.00 21.05
CA LEU A 290 -1.32 1.62 19.64
C LEU A 290 -0.33 0.49 19.39
N LYS A 291 -0.82 -0.64 18.90
CA LYS A 291 0.04 -1.79 18.57
C LYS A 291 -0.29 -2.31 17.19
N ILE A 292 0.73 -2.78 16.49
CA ILE A 292 0.61 -3.44 15.20
C ILE A 292 1.15 -4.86 15.32
N ALA A 293 0.56 -5.83 14.63
CA ALA A 293 1.06 -7.19 14.62
C ALA A 293 1.04 -7.80 13.22
N ASP A 294 1.96 -8.73 12.97
CA ASP A 294 2.06 -9.52 11.74
C ASP A 294 1.88 -8.71 10.45
N ILE A 295 2.80 -7.79 10.18
CA ILE A 295 2.80 -7.06 8.90
C ILE A 295 3.32 -7.99 7.81
N LYS A 296 2.41 -8.41 6.93
CA LYS A 296 2.69 -9.24 5.77
C LYS A 296 2.57 -8.44 4.49
N TYR A 297 3.46 -8.76 3.57
CA TYR A 297 3.44 -8.29 2.20
C TYR A 297 3.19 -9.46 1.26
N TYR A 298 2.29 -9.23 0.31
CA TYR A 298 2.04 -10.10 -0.82
C TYR A 298 2.42 -9.31 -2.07
N ASN A 299 3.26 -9.88 -2.93
CA ASN A 299 3.56 -9.21 -4.20
C ASN A 299 2.39 -9.28 -5.20
N TYR A 300 1.27 -9.92 -4.86
CA TYR A 300 0.09 -10.09 -5.72
C TYR A 300 -1.18 -9.55 -5.06
N SER A 301 -2.26 -9.44 -5.84
CA SER A 301 -3.59 -9.08 -5.33
C SER A 301 -4.24 -10.27 -4.61
N ILE A 302 -4.41 -10.21 -3.30
CA ILE A 302 -5.11 -11.27 -2.53
C ILE A 302 -6.63 -11.17 -2.67
N ASN A 303 -7.30 -12.32 -2.69
CA ASN A 303 -8.77 -12.42 -2.84
C ASN A 303 -9.49 -12.49 -1.48
N GLU A 304 -10.82 -12.34 -1.50
CA GLU A 304 -11.65 -12.30 -0.29
C GLU A 304 -11.56 -13.60 0.54
N ASP A 305 -11.46 -14.76 -0.11
CA ASP A 305 -11.28 -16.07 0.57
C ASP A 305 -9.96 -16.13 1.34
N MET A 306 -8.87 -15.66 0.72
CA MET A 306 -7.56 -15.63 1.37
C MET A 306 -7.55 -14.63 2.54
N ILE A 307 -8.21 -13.48 2.40
CA ILE A 307 -8.36 -12.51 3.48
C ILE A 307 -9.14 -13.13 4.65
N SER A 308 -10.25 -13.81 4.38
CA SER A 308 -11.05 -14.49 5.39
C SER A 308 -10.24 -15.59 6.10
N SER A 309 -9.44 -16.34 5.35
CA SER A 309 -8.51 -17.34 5.89
C SER A 309 -7.44 -16.71 6.79
N LEU A 310 -6.87 -15.56 6.40
CA LEU A 310 -5.89 -14.83 7.23
C LEU A 310 -6.51 -14.33 8.54
N TYR A 311 -7.75 -13.83 8.48
CA TYR A 311 -8.47 -13.42 9.68
C TYR A 311 -8.73 -14.62 10.62
N ASN A 312 -9.23 -15.73 10.08
CA ASN A 312 -9.50 -16.95 10.85
C ASN A 312 -8.23 -17.57 11.47
N LYS A 313 -7.09 -17.42 10.79
CA LYS A 313 -5.78 -17.87 11.30
C LYS A 313 -5.33 -17.05 12.51
N GLY A 314 -5.76 -15.80 12.62
CA GLY A 314 -5.29 -14.86 13.63
C GLY A 314 -3.85 -14.40 13.41
N PHE A 315 -3.27 -13.77 14.43
CA PHE A 315 -1.89 -13.28 14.42
C PHE A 315 -1.03 -13.96 15.49
N ASN A 316 0.28 -13.85 15.30
CA ASN A 316 1.27 -14.27 16.27
C ASN A 316 1.30 -13.30 17.46
N ASN A 317 0.91 -13.80 18.63
CA ASN A 317 0.88 -13.02 19.86
C ASN A 317 2.25 -12.84 20.53
N ASN A 318 3.31 -13.42 19.97
CA ASN A 318 4.66 -13.20 20.47
C ASN A 318 5.10 -11.77 20.17
N VAL A 319 5.95 -11.20 21.03
CA VAL A 319 6.59 -9.91 20.77
C VAL A 319 7.39 -10.03 19.49
N ALA A 320 7.28 -9.05 18.60
CA ALA A 320 8.09 -9.03 17.42
C ALA A 320 9.57 -9.02 17.79
N ASP A 321 10.35 -9.87 17.13
CA ASP A 321 11.78 -10.03 17.39
C ASP A 321 12.54 -8.87 16.73
N THR A 322 12.36 -7.67 17.29
CA THR A 322 13.03 -6.44 16.86
C THR A 322 14.18 -6.05 17.80
N THR A 323 14.51 -6.89 18.80
CA THR A 323 15.47 -6.68 19.92
C THR A 323 15.29 -5.38 20.76
N PRO A 324 15.23 -5.45 22.10
CA PRO A 324 14.54 -6.43 22.92
C PRO A 324 13.44 -5.83 23.83
N ALA A 325 12.51 -6.73 24.17
CA ALA A 325 11.60 -6.76 25.32
C ALA A 325 10.31 -5.92 25.31
N ASN A 326 9.18 -6.63 25.17
CA ASN A 326 8.13 -6.69 26.21
C ASN A 326 7.06 -7.73 25.88
N LYS A 327 7.04 -8.85 26.62
CA LYS A 327 5.97 -9.87 26.57
C LYS A 327 4.65 -9.24 27.02
N LEU A 328 3.59 -9.36 26.22
CA LEU A 328 2.22 -9.02 26.64
C LEU A 328 1.23 -10.14 26.27
N ALA A 329 0.25 -10.32 27.17
CA ALA A 329 -0.67 -11.46 27.25
C ALA A 329 -1.83 -11.43 26.23
N LYS A 330 -2.55 -12.56 26.11
CA LYS A 330 -3.75 -12.81 25.27
C LYS A 330 -4.76 -11.64 25.28
N TYR A 331 -5.26 -11.25 24.11
CA TYR A 331 -6.31 -10.23 23.96
C TYR A 331 -7.49 -10.70 23.09
N ASN A 332 -8.64 -10.04 23.32
CA ASN A 332 -9.92 -10.23 22.64
C ASN A 332 -9.86 -9.71 21.19
N MET A 333 -10.27 -10.54 20.24
CA MET A 333 -10.38 -10.19 18.82
C MET A 333 -11.75 -9.57 18.55
N VAL A 334 -11.83 -8.58 17.65
CA VAL A 334 -13.13 -8.12 17.12
C VAL A 334 -13.76 -9.27 16.36
N SER A 335 -14.99 -9.68 16.71
CA SER A 335 -15.73 -10.74 16.01
C SER A 335 -16.41 -10.22 14.74
N VAL A 336 -16.85 -11.12 13.85
CA VAL A 336 -17.63 -10.75 12.65
C VAL A 336 -18.96 -10.09 13.05
N ASP A 337 -19.60 -10.53 14.14
CA ASP A 337 -20.85 -9.95 14.66
C ASP A 337 -20.66 -8.52 15.20
N ASP A 338 -19.46 -8.20 15.70
CA ASP A 338 -19.10 -6.83 16.10
C ASP A 338 -18.98 -5.90 14.87
N MET A 339 -18.77 -6.43 13.66
CA MET A 339 -18.69 -5.62 12.43
C MET A 339 -20.07 -5.26 11.87
N GLU A 340 -21.04 -6.18 11.90
CA GLU A 340 -22.37 -5.94 11.34
C GLU A 340 -23.13 -4.81 12.06
N ASN A 341 -22.77 -4.55 13.32
CA ASN A 341 -23.36 -3.49 14.14
C ASN A 341 -22.65 -2.13 14.00
N ASN A 342 -21.52 -2.06 13.29
CA ASN A 342 -20.69 -0.85 13.19
C ASN A 342 -20.89 -0.09 11.87
N LYS A 343 -21.09 1.23 11.95
CA LYS A 343 -21.32 2.11 10.79
C LYS A 343 -20.02 2.69 10.23
N ILE A 344 -19.09 1.82 9.84
CA ILE A 344 -17.83 2.22 9.20
C ILE A 344 -18.13 2.79 7.81
N LYS A 345 -17.50 3.92 7.44
CA LYS A 345 -17.76 4.62 6.16
C LYS A 345 -16.52 4.71 5.28
N GLU A 346 -16.74 4.75 3.97
CA GLU A 346 -15.71 5.05 2.97
C GLU A 346 -15.30 6.53 2.99
N LEU A 347 -14.05 6.78 2.58
CA LEU A 347 -13.43 8.09 2.60
C LEU A 347 -13.96 9.05 1.53
#